data_AF-A0A971E4S5-F1
#
_entry.id   AF-A0A971E4S5-F1
#
_cell.length_a   1.000
_cell.length_b   1.000
_cell.length_c   1.000
_cell.angle_alpha   90.00
_cell.angle_beta   90.00
_cell.angle_gamma   90.00
#
_symmetry.space_group_name_H-M   'P 1'
#
loop_
_entity.id
_entity.type
_entity.pdbx_description
1 polymer ?
#
loop_
_entity_poly.entity_id
_entity_poly.type
_entity_poly.pdbx_seq_one_letter_code
_entity_poly.pdbx_strand_id
1 'polypeptide(L)'
;PAFLMGCKGALKLAKEQGISIAVVHGSQFDHGLCGFVPCFYYAVATLSTDRARKVQTRATVREVRDADEAQEGWRAFMTDPYATKGWGLVGPAPITHVVEDRGEVVGYLAVHPDGNQRARKYGLPFGFMPTVTLRNRQAALAAIKLHGDLAAEAGDDEIVVLQSHMTQITQTILSLGGRYVLRPSCDEVGLDAEMVAVTDFFGLSKELEEEFNRRLGICRESTCCEGTARRRQAAKTSLTAGASPSAEAYPAGARFSTEASFSLEVDGEVVSFSTAGGALSIGRERCERNLVLPRWAATRLYTGYYSGEELLSIGTLPANLSDGGSTQDTAEGVIEVALPELEASLFVRLFPKLWPCSMPDPDVWPWVIGKPYQEYRHGDEEPAELKAKIDELRLPWIGY
;
A
#
# COMPACT_ATOMS: atom_id res chain seq x y z
N PRO A 1 15.56 -16.10 19.11
CA PRO A 1 15.01 -15.70 20.43
C PRO A 1 15.20 -14.21 20.79
N ALA A 2 16.43 -13.69 20.80
CA ALA A 2 16.69 -12.29 21.15
C ALA A 2 16.06 -11.28 20.16
N PHE A 3 16.16 -11.55 18.86
CA PHE A 3 15.50 -10.74 17.82
C PHE A 3 13.98 -10.64 18.04
N LEU A 4 13.30 -11.79 18.17
CA LEU A 4 11.87 -11.86 18.41
C LEU A 4 11.44 -11.10 19.68
N MET A 5 12.19 -11.24 20.77
CA MET A 5 11.93 -10.48 22.01
C MET A 5 12.12 -8.98 21.80
N GLY A 6 13.16 -8.57 21.06
CA GLY A 6 13.41 -7.18 20.70
C GLY A 6 12.29 -6.58 19.87
N CYS A 7 11.85 -7.26 18.81
CA CYS A 7 10.73 -6.82 17.96
C CYS A 7 9.41 -6.73 18.74
N LYS A 8 9.09 -7.73 19.57
CA LYS A 8 7.89 -7.69 20.44
C LYS A 8 7.95 -6.52 21.41
N GLY A 9 9.12 -6.26 22.00
CA GLY A 9 9.35 -5.09 22.85
C GLY A 9 9.16 -3.76 22.10
N ALA A 10 9.65 -3.68 20.86
CA ALA A 10 9.49 -2.50 20.01
C ALA A 10 8.03 -2.24 19.62
N LEU A 11 7.27 -3.28 19.22
CA LEU A 11 5.85 -3.16 18.90
C LEU A 11 5.03 -2.72 20.12
N LYS A 12 5.35 -3.27 21.30
CA LYS A 12 4.74 -2.84 22.57
C LYS A 12 5.05 -1.36 22.87
N LEU A 13 6.30 -0.95 22.75
CA LEU A 13 6.70 0.44 22.97
C LEU A 13 6.00 1.38 21.98
N ALA A 14 5.92 1.01 20.70
CA ALA A 14 5.21 1.79 19.68
C ALA A 14 3.74 2.00 20.07
N LYS A 15 3.04 0.94 20.51
CA LYS A 15 1.68 1.04 21.03
C LYS A 15 1.59 1.98 22.25
N GLU A 16 2.50 1.88 23.21
CA GLU A 16 2.54 2.75 24.39
C GLU A 16 2.74 4.24 24.03
N GLN A 17 3.36 4.52 22.88
CA GLN A 17 3.53 5.87 22.33
C GLN A 17 2.35 6.33 21.45
N GLY A 18 1.29 5.53 21.33
CA GLY A 18 0.13 5.86 20.47
C GLY A 18 0.40 5.70 18.98
N ILE A 19 1.40 4.90 18.60
CA ILE A 19 1.66 4.53 17.20
C ILE A 19 0.83 3.30 16.89
N SER A 20 -0.09 3.41 15.93
CA SER A 20 -1.05 2.35 15.54
C SER A 20 -0.52 1.39 14.47
N ILE A 21 0.48 1.81 13.70
CA ILE A 21 1.10 1.04 12.62
C ILE A 21 2.62 1.20 12.68
N ALA A 22 3.34 0.09 12.55
CA ALA A 22 4.80 0.06 12.36
C ALA A 22 5.13 -0.44 10.96
N VAL A 23 6.14 0.16 10.33
CA VAL A 23 6.66 -0.25 9.02
C VAL A 23 8.14 -0.60 9.18
N VAL A 24 8.58 -1.63 8.47
CA VAL A 24 9.99 -2.05 8.43
C VAL A 24 10.38 -2.45 7.02
N HIS A 25 11.65 -2.30 6.69
CA HIS A 25 12.27 -2.93 5.53
C HIS A 25 13.26 -3.97 6.04
N GLY A 26 13.08 -5.23 5.65
CA GLY A 26 13.94 -6.29 6.13
C GLY A 26 13.53 -7.67 5.65
N SER A 27 14.29 -8.68 6.05
CA SER A 27 13.97 -10.10 5.85
C SER A 27 12.53 -10.41 6.27
N GLN A 28 11.72 -10.86 5.30
CA GLN A 28 10.33 -11.23 5.55
C GLN A 28 10.19 -12.43 6.49
N PHE A 29 11.20 -13.29 6.52
CA PHE A 29 11.21 -14.48 7.38
C PHE A 29 11.42 -14.10 8.83
N ASP A 30 12.32 -13.15 9.11
CA ASP A 30 12.61 -12.74 10.48
C ASP A 30 11.47 -11.90 11.07
N HIS A 31 11.00 -10.89 10.32
CA HIS A 31 9.96 -9.99 10.79
C HIS A 31 8.56 -10.63 10.74
N GLY A 32 8.35 -11.62 9.86
CA GLY A 32 7.12 -12.40 9.81
C GLY A 32 6.81 -13.08 11.15
N LEU A 33 7.85 -13.56 11.84
CA LEU A 33 7.73 -14.11 13.21
C LEU A 33 7.22 -13.07 14.22
N CYS A 34 7.31 -11.78 13.92
CA CYS A 34 6.87 -10.69 14.80
C CYS A 34 5.49 -10.13 14.39
N GLY A 35 4.83 -10.77 13.41
CA GLY A 35 3.53 -10.34 12.90
C GLY A 35 3.60 -9.21 11.85
N PHE A 36 4.79 -8.88 11.35
CA PHE A 36 4.91 -8.06 10.15
C PHE A 36 4.50 -8.86 8.93
N VAL A 37 3.85 -8.20 7.98
CA VAL A 37 3.46 -8.80 6.70
C VAL A 37 3.84 -7.89 5.54
N PRO A 38 4.19 -8.46 4.38
CA PRO A 38 4.31 -7.70 3.14
C PRO A 38 3.11 -6.78 2.91
N CYS A 39 3.36 -5.51 2.61
CA CYS A 39 2.31 -4.50 2.61
C CYS A 39 2.14 -3.71 1.29
N PHE A 40 2.95 -3.98 0.27
CA PHE A 40 2.77 -3.40 -1.06
C PHE A 40 3.32 -4.34 -2.12
N TYR A 41 2.84 -4.10 -3.34
CA TYR A 41 3.47 -4.56 -4.55
C TYR A 41 4.21 -3.39 -5.18
N TYR A 42 5.34 -3.66 -5.80
CA TYR A 42 5.95 -2.70 -6.70
C TYR A 42 5.14 -2.67 -7.99
N ALA A 43 4.35 -1.61 -8.12
CA ALA A 43 3.56 -1.32 -9.31
C ALA A 43 4.47 -0.85 -10.43
N VAL A 44 4.60 -1.65 -11.49
CA VAL A 44 5.47 -1.35 -12.64
C VAL A 44 4.61 -1.21 -13.89
N ALA A 45 4.59 0.01 -14.44
CA ALA A 45 3.96 0.30 -15.72
C ALA A 45 5.02 0.43 -16.81
N THR A 46 4.83 -0.22 -17.96
CA THR A 46 5.75 -0.10 -19.11
C THR A 46 5.03 0.25 -20.39
N LEU A 47 5.72 0.96 -21.28
CA LEU A 47 5.24 1.32 -22.62
C LEU A 47 6.43 1.32 -23.58
N SER A 48 6.25 0.83 -24.81
CA SER A 48 7.34 0.86 -25.78
C SER A 48 7.80 2.29 -26.07
N THR A 49 9.11 2.48 -26.18
CA THR A 49 9.76 3.76 -26.44
C THR A 49 9.19 4.43 -27.70
N ASP A 50 9.00 3.65 -28.77
CA ASP A 50 8.40 4.12 -30.02
C ASP A 50 6.99 4.69 -29.86
N ARG A 51 6.15 4.08 -29.01
CA ARG A 51 4.81 4.59 -28.73
C ARG A 51 4.87 5.82 -27.86
N ALA A 52 5.70 5.80 -26.82
CA ALA A 52 5.90 6.92 -25.91
C ALA A 52 6.30 8.20 -26.67
N ARG A 53 7.23 8.11 -27.63
CA ARG A 53 7.69 9.26 -28.43
C ARG A 53 6.64 9.82 -29.38
N LYS A 54 5.73 8.97 -29.87
CA LYS A 54 4.69 9.33 -30.85
C LYS A 54 3.43 9.93 -30.21
N VAL A 55 3.33 9.94 -28.87
CA VAL A 55 2.17 10.54 -28.19
C VAL A 55 2.07 12.03 -28.53
N GLN A 56 0.83 12.49 -28.69
CA GLN A 56 0.50 13.88 -28.92
C GLN A 56 -0.03 14.49 -27.63
N THR A 57 0.48 15.65 -27.27
CA THR A 57 0.05 16.41 -26.10
C THR A 57 0.09 17.90 -26.44
N ARG A 58 -0.76 18.67 -25.78
CA ARG A 58 -0.68 20.14 -25.80
C ARG A 58 0.10 20.72 -24.61
N ALA A 59 0.35 19.90 -23.60
CA ALA A 59 1.11 20.33 -22.43
C ALA A 59 2.60 20.39 -22.76
N THR A 60 3.30 21.34 -22.15
CA THR A 60 4.73 21.58 -22.34
C THR A 60 5.50 21.24 -21.08
N VAL A 61 6.72 20.74 -21.23
CA VAL A 61 7.65 20.53 -20.11
C VAL A 61 8.71 21.61 -20.16
N ARG A 62 9.02 22.21 -19.01
CA ARG A 62 10.10 23.18 -18.86
C ARG A 62 10.85 22.96 -17.55
N GLU A 63 12.07 23.45 -17.48
CA GLU A 63 12.81 23.52 -16.22
C GLU A 63 12.07 24.41 -15.20
N VAL A 64 12.27 24.13 -13.91
CA VAL A 64 11.79 24.98 -12.82
C VAL A 64 12.41 26.38 -12.93
N ARG A 65 11.65 27.41 -12.58
CA ARG A 65 12.11 28.81 -12.60
C ARG A 65 13.05 29.13 -11.45
N ASP A 66 12.77 28.57 -10.28
CA ASP A 66 13.46 28.88 -9.03
C ASP A 66 13.27 27.75 -8.01
N ALA A 67 13.89 27.93 -6.83
CA ALA A 67 13.84 26.98 -5.73
C ALA A 67 12.45 26.86 -5.10
N ASP A 68 11.62 27.91 -5.17
CA ASP A 68 10.28 27.90 -4.58
C ASP A 68 9.34 27.02 -5.39
N GLU A 69 9.41 27.09 -6.73
CA GLU A 69 8.66 26.22 -7.64
C GLU A 69 9.10 24.74 -7.51
N ALA A 70 10.40 24.50 -7.32
CA ALA A 70 10.92 23.16 -7.03
C ALA A 70 10.39 22.63 -5.69
N GLN A 71 10.35 23.46 -4.65
CA GLN A 71 9.84 23.10 -3.33
C GLN A 71 8.32 22.85 -3.34
N GLU A 72 7.56 23.60 -4.12
CA GLU A 72 6.12 23.33 -4.33
C GLU A 72 5.92 21.94 -4.92
N GLY A 73 6.67 21.60 -5.97
CA GLY A 73 6.62 20.28 -6.58
C GLY A 73 7.02 19.17 -5.61
N TRP A 74 8.03 19.41 -4.78
CA TRP A 74 8.43 18.47 -3.73
C TRP A 74 7.31 18.21 -2.72
N ARG A 75 6.64 19.27 -2.24
CA ARG A 75 5.47 19.13 -1.35
C ARG A 75 4.34 18.37 -2.04
N ALA A 76 4.09 18.63 -3.33
CA ALA A 76 3.07 17.93 -4.10
C ALA A 76 3.39 16.43 -4.22
N PHE A 77 4.65 16.07 -4.42
CA PHE A 77 5.09 14.67 -4.46
C PHE A 77 4.98 13.98 -3.10
N MET A 78 5.42 14.63 -2.03
CA MET A 78 5.37 14.06 -0.67
C MET A 78 3.93 13.85 -0.18
N THR A 79 2.99 14.67 -0.64
CA THR A 79 1.57 14.58 -0.26
C THR A 79 0.71 13.73 -1.19
N ASP A 80 1.22 13.28 -2.34
CA ASP A 80 0.48 12.39 -3.25
C ASP A 80 0.58 10.94 -2.75
N PRO A 81 -0.47 10.32 -2.18
CA PRO A 81 -0.38 8.99 -1.59
C PRO A 81 -0.10 7.88 -2.63
N TYR A 82 -0.32 8.13 -3.93
CA TYR A 82 -0.20 7.11 -4.97
C TYR A 82 1.15 7.14 -5.72
N ALA A 83 1.94 8.19 -5.50
CA ALA A 83 3.30 8.25 -6.00
C ALA A 83 4.20 7.30 -5.20
N THR A 84 5.06 6.54 -5.87
CA THR A 84 6.05 5.70 -5.15
C THR A 84 7.23 6.57 -4.74
N LYS A 85 7.57 6.54 -3.46
CA LYS A 85 8.74 7.23 -2.91
C LYS A 85 9.87 6.22 -2.76
N GLY A 86 10.43 5.81 -3.90
CA GLY A 86 11.43 4.74 -4.00
C GLY A 86 12.82 5.15 -3.48
N TRP A 87 12.92 5.49 -2.20
CA TRP A 87 14.12 6.01 -1.53
C TRP A 87 15.34 5.06 -1.58
N GLY A 88 15.15 3.76 -1.79
CA GLY A 88 16.21 2.75 -1.64
C GLY A 88 17.15 2.52 -2.84
N LEU A 89 16.83 2.98 -4.05
CA LEU A 89 17.56 2.57 -5.27
C LEU A 89 17.96 3.72 -6.20
N VAL A 90 16.99 4.55 -6.57
CA VAL A 90 17.23 5.78 -7.36
C VAL A 90 16.92 7.03 -6.51
N GLY A 91 16.06 6.88 -5.50
CA GLY A 91 15.62 7.94 -4.61
C GLY A 91 14.72 8.94 -5.31
N PRO A 92 13.68 9.49 -4.65
CA PRO A 92 13.07 10.70 -5.18
C PRO A 92 14.14 11.79 -5.24
N ALA A 93 14.22 12.43 -6.39
CA ALA A 93 15.16 13.49 -6.64
C ALA A 93 14.47 14.85 -6.60
N PRO A 94 15.26 15.94 -6.42
CA PRO A 94 14.73 17.29 -6.48
C PRO A 94 13.97 17.51 -7.78
N ILE A 95 12.84 18.21 -7.68
CA ILE A 95 12.07 18.61 -8.85
C ILE A 95 12.94 19.53 -9.70
N THR A 96 13.11 19.16 -10.96
CA THR A 96 13.90 19.91 -11.94
C THR A 96 13.03 20.48 -13.04
N HIS A 97 11.84 19.93 -13.26
CA HIS A 97 10.95 20.33 -14.32
C HIS A 97 9.50 20.44 -13.83
N VAL A 98 8.74 21.31 -14.49
CA VAL A 98 7.29 21.39 -14.37
C VAL A 98 6.63 21.07 -15.70
N VAL A 99 5.37 20.65 -15.62
CA VAL A 99 4.51 20.40 -16.77
C VAL A 99 3.40 21.43 -16.77
N GLU A 100 3.27 22.18 -17.85
CA GLU A 100 2.29 23.25 -18.02
C GLU A 100 1.22 22.87 -19.04
N ASP A 101 -0.04 23.12 -18.72
CA ASP A 101 -1.16 23.01 -19.66
C ASP A 101 -1.98 24.29 -19.58
N ARG A 102 -2.16 24.97 -20.72
CA ARG A 102 -2.89 26.26 -20.82
C ARG A 102 -2.39 27.35 -19.86
N GLY A 103 -1.09 27.39 -19.59
CA GLY A 103 -0.46 28.39 -18.72
C GLY A 103 -0.53 28.08 -17.22
N GLU A 104 -1.04 26.91 -16.85
CA GLU A 104 -1.07 26.45 -15.45
C GLU A 104 -0.10 25.27 -15.23
N VAL A 105 0.58 25.26 -14.08
CA VAL A 105 1.40 24.11 -13.67
C VAL A 105 0.47 22.97 -13.22
N VAL A 106 0.53 21.87 -13.97
CA VAL A 106 -0.30 20.67 -13.80
C VAL A 106 0.52 19.43 -13.52
N GLY A 107 1.84 19.56 -13.36
CA GLY A 107 2.70 18.46 -12.97
C GLY A 107 4.12 18.87 -12.62
N TYR A 108 4.82 18.00 -11.91
CA TYR A 108 6.19 18.19 -11.46
C TYR A 108 6.98 16.90 -11.74
N LEU A 109 8.21 17.06 -12.21
CA LEU A 109 9.11 15.97 -12.58
C LEU A 109 10.50 16.22 -11.99
N ALA A 110 11.14 15.16 -11.51
CA ALA A 110 12.59 15.09 -11.47
C ALA A 110 13.06 14.33 -12.70
N VAL A 111 13.90 14.94 -13.54
CA VAL A 111 14.43 14.36 -14.77
C VAL A 111 15.94 14.15 -14.62
N HIS A 112 16.39 12.91 -14.85
CA HIS A 112 17.80 12.54 -14.88
C HIS A 112 18.13 11.88 -16.20
N PRO A 113 18.72 12.60 -17.16
CA PRO A 113 19.10 12.02 -18.46
C PRO A 113 20.01 10.79 -18.34
N ASP A 114 20.89 10.74 -17.33
CA ASP A 114 21.77 9.59 -17.08
C ASP A 114 21.18 8.57 -16.09
N GLY A 115 19.91 8.75 -15.69
CA GLY A 115 19.28 8.01 -14.61
C GLY A 115 19.27 6.51 -14.83
N ASN A 116 18.91 6.05 -16.04
CA ASN A 116 18.92 4.62 -16.37
C ASN A 116 20.34 4.05 -16.38
N GLN A 117 21.36 4.79 -16.81
CA GLN A 117 22.74 4.31 -16.75
C GLN A 117 23.18 4.03 -15.30
N ARG A 118 22.75 4.87 -14.36
CA ARG A 118 22.99 4.66 -12.93
C ARG A 118 22.17 3.49 -12.39
N ALA A 119 20.90 3.40 -12.75
CA ALA A 119 19.98 2.36 -12.30
C ALA A 119 20.38 0.95 -12.78
N ARG A 120 20.88 0.83 -14.03
CA ARG A 120 21.38 -0.43 -14.59
C ARG A 120 22.54 -1.03 -13.78
N LYS A 121 23.34 -0.23 -13.06
CA LYS A 121 24.37 -0.73 -12.13
C LYS A 121 23.80 -1.54 -10.98
N TYR A 122 22.51 -1.35 -10.68
CA TYR A 122 21.76 -2.05 -9.64
C TYR A 122 20.75 -3.03 -10.24
N GLY A 123 20.84 -3.34 -11.54
CA GLY A 123 19.92 -4.25 -12.22
C GLY A 123 18.51 -3.68 -12.46
N LEU A 124 18.35 -2.35 -12.43
CA LEU A 124 17.05 -1.70 -12.54
C LEU A 124 16.83 -1.06 -13.92
N PRO A 125 15.66 -1.28 -14.55
CA PRO A 125 15.35 -0.74 -15.87
C PRO A 125 14.74 0.68 -15.84
N PHE A 126 14.87 1.42 -14.72
CA PHE A 126 14.20 2.70 -14.51
C PHE A 126 15.08 3.70 -13.75
N GLY A 127 15.01 4.97 -14.12
CA GLY A 127 15.86 5.99 -13.51
C GLY A 127 15.75 7.39 -14.13
N PHE A 128 15.20 7.53 -15.33
CA PHE A 128 15.02 8.85 -15.96
C PHE A 128 14.10 9.79 -15.18
N MET A 129 13.07 9.26 -14.54
CA MET A 129 12.05 10.06 -13.83
C MET A 129 11.69 9.45 -12.47
N PRO A 130 12.55 9.61 -11.45
CA PRO A 130 12.29 9.03 -10.13
C PRO A 130 11.22 9.76 -9.32
N THR A 131 10.95 11.03 -9.64
CA THR A 131 9.91 11.84 -9.01
C THR A 131 8.93 12.30 -10.07
N VAL A 132 7.67 11.89 -9.98
CA VAL A 132 6.62 12.24 -10.94
C VAL A 132 5.31 12.49 -10.21
N THR A 133 4.73 13.69 -10.37
CA THR A 133 3.40 14.02 -9.84
C THR A 133 2.63 14.76 -10.92
N LEU A 134 1.54 14.18 -11.43
CA LEU A 134 0.81 14.69 -12.60
C LEU A 134 -0.68 14.75 -12.31
N ARG A 135 -1.29 15.93 -12.53
CA ARG A 135 -2.70 16.18 -12.19
C ARG A 135 -3.69 15.74 -13.26
N ASN A 136 -3.25 15.61 -14.51
CA ASN A 136 -4.15 15.28 -15.62
C ASN A 136 -3.46 14.49 -16.75
N ARG A 137 -4.28 14.01 -17.69
CA ARG A 137 -3.83 13.22 -18.84
C ARG A 137 -2.87 13.96 -19.77
N GLN A 138 -3.05 15.27 -20.01
CA GLN A 138 -2.14 16.02 -20.89
C GLN A 138 -0.73 16.11 -20.27
N ALA A 139 -0.67 16.31 -18.96
CA ALA A 139 0.57 16.30 -18.21
C ALA A 139 1.25 14.92 -18.27
N ALA A 140 0.46 13.84 -18.12
CA ALA A 140 0.92 12.47 -18.30
C ALA A 140 1.48 12.20 -19.70
N LEU A 141 0.79 12.62 -20.76
CA LEU A 141 1.26 12.46 -22.13
C LEU A 141 2.57 13.24 -22.38
N ALA A 142 2.74 14.43 -21.79
CA ALA A 142 3.97 15.20 -21.90
C ALA A 142 5.16 14.51 -21.19
N ALA A 143 4.95 14.02 -19.97
CA ALA A 143 5.96 13.26 -19.23
C ALA A 143 6.32 11.95 -19.95
N ILE A 144 5.33 11.22 -20.47
CA ILE A 144 5.54 9.98 -21.26
C ILE A 144 6.36 10.27 -22.52
N LYS A 145 6.06 11.37 -23.23
CA LYS A 145 6.82 11.78 -24.41
C LYS A 145 8.29 12.02 -24.07
N LEU A 146 8.54 12.84 -23.05
CA LEU A 146 9.90 13.15 -22.59
C LEU A 146 10.64 11.89 -22.13
N HIS A 147 9.98 10.99 -21.38
CA HIS A 147 10.57 9.72 -20.98
C HIS A 147 10.92 8.86 -22.20
N GLY A 148 10.03 8.81 -23.20
CA GLY A 148 10.29 8.10 -24.45
C GLY A 148 11.47 8.66 -25.23
N ASP A 149 11.63 9.98 -25.27
CA ASP A 149 12.78 10.60 -25.95
C ASP A 149 14.10 10.26 -25.23
N LEU A 150 14.13 10.33 -23.88
CA LEU A 150 15.29 9.91 -23.08
C LEU A 150 15.62 8.42 -23.22
N ALA A 151 14.58 7.57 -23.24
CA ALA A 151 14.74 6.14 -23.44
C ALA A 151 15.34 5.82 -24.82
N ALA A 152 14.88 6.49 -25.88
CA ALA A 152 15.45 6.32 -27.21
C ALA A 152 16.92 6.77 -27.28
N GLU A 153 17.29 7.87 -26.63
CA GLU A 153 18.67 8.33 -26.55
C GLU A 153 19.58 7.31 -25.85
N ALA A 154 19.07 6.62 -24.84
CA ALA A 154 19.79 5.57 -24.11
C ALA A 154 19.72 4.16 -24.74
N GLY A 155 19.00 4.02 -25.87
CA GLY A 155 18.79 2.76 -26.56
C GLY A 155 17.87 1.77 -25.81
N ASP A 156 16.96 2.26 -24.97
CA ASP A 156 15.94 1.47 -24.29
C ASP A 156 14.71 1.23 -25.20
N ASP A 157 14.21 -0.01 -25.22
CA ASP A 157 13.03 -0.40 -26.01
C ASP A 157 11.70 -0.02 -25.35
N GLU A 158 11.71 0.23 -24.04
CA GLU A 158 10.55 0.65 -23.26
C GLU A 158 10.88 1.71 -22.20
N ILE A 159 9.87 2.51 -21.86
CA ILE A 159 9.86 3.34 -20.65
C ILE A 159 9.29 2.52 -19.49
N VAL A 160 9.79 2.79 -18.28
CA VAL A 160 9.37 2.09 -17.06
C VAL A 160 9.02 3.12 -15.99
N VAL A 161 7.83 2.99 -15.41
CA VAL A 161 7.33 3.87 -14.33
C VAL A 161 6.91 3.02 -13.14
N LEU A 162 7.43 3.38 -11.95
CA LEU A 162 7.04 2.73 -10.69
C LEU A 162 6.03 3.58 -9.96
N GLN A 163 4.76 3.46 -10.32
CA GLN A 163 3.67 4.15 -9.66
C GLN A 163 2.39 3.33 -9.73
N SER A 164 1.54 3.49 -8.71
CA SER A 164 0.22 2.89 -8.64
C SER A 164 -0.61 3.16 -9.91
N HIS A 165 -1.48 2.20 -10.28
CA HIS A 165 -2.54 2.38 -11.27
C HIS A 165 -3.49 3.55 -10.99
N MET A 166 -3.45 4.13 -9.79
CA MET A 166 -4.21 5.32 -9.42
C MET A 166 -3.57 6.63 -9.92
N THR A 167 -2.29 6.63 -10.31
CA THR A 167 -1.64 7.84 -10.82
C THR A 167 -1.96 8.10 -12.28
N GLN A 168 -1.99 9.38 -12.67
CA GLN A 168 -2.33 9.78 -14.05
C GLN A 168 -1.33 9.24 -15.08
N ILE A 169 -0.05 9.11 -14.74
CA ILE A 169 0.96 8.56 -15.64
C ILE A 169 0.70 7.08 -15.92
N THR A 170 0.40 6.28 -14.90
CA THR A 170 0.13 4.84 -15.06
C THR A 170 -1.17 4.60 -15.82
N GLN A 171 -2.25 5.32 -15.48
CA GLN A 171 -3.52 5.25 -16.22
C GLN A 171 -3.33 5.61 -17.70
N THR A 172 -2.50 6.61 -17.98
CA THR A 172 -2.22 7.04 -19.35
C THR A 172 -1.40 6.00 -20.10
N ILE A 173 -0.36 5.42 -19.49
CA ILE A 173 0.42 4.31 -20.05
C ILE A 173 -0.50 3.14 -20.44
N LEU A 174 -1.39 2.72 -19.53
CA LEU A 174 -2.32 1.63 -19.78
C LEU A 174 -3.27 1.94 -20.95
N SER A 175 -3.81 3.16 -21.01
CA SER A 175 -4.68 3.59 -22.11
C SER A 175 -3.98 3.64 -23.49
N LEU A 176 -2.65 3.68 -23.51
CA LEU A 176 -1.82 3.65 -24.72
C LEU A 176 -1.42 2.21 -25.11
N GLY A 177 -2.01 1.21 -24.45
CA GLY A 177 -1.71 -0.21 -24.64
C GLY A 177 -0.38 -0.63 -24.02
N GLY A 178 0.05 0.05 -22.95
CA GLY A 178 1.16 -0.37 -22.11
C GLY A 178 0.81 -1.57 -21.23
N ARG A 179 1.79 -2.06 -20.48
CA ARG A 179 1.65 -3.16 -19.53
C ARG A 179 1.67 -2.64 -18.11
N TYR A 180 1.02 -3.35 -17.20
CA TYR A 180 1.10 -3.10 -15.76
C TYR A 180 1.31 -4.42 -15.04
N VAL A 181 2.36 -4.48 -14.25
CA VAL A 181 2.75 -5.65 -13.47
C VAL A 181 2.83 -5.23 -12.02
N LEU A 182 2.19 -6.02 -11.15
CA LEU A 182 2.44 -5.95 -9.73
C LEU A 182 3.54 -6.95 -9.40
N ARG A 183 4.72 -6.45 -9.05
CA ARG A 183 5.78 -7.31 -8.54
C ARG A 183 5.59 -7.46 -7.03
N PRO A 184 5.50 -8.68 -6.48
CA PRO A 184 5.44 -8.85 -5.03
C PRO A 184 6.72 -8.30 -4.39
N SER A 185 6.63 -7.96 -3.11
CA SER A 185 7.82 -7.84 -2.26
C SER A 185 8.67 -9.11 -2.43
N CYS A 186 10.00 -8.97 -2.46
CA CYS A 186 10.85 -10.06 -2.93
C CYS A 186 10.66 -11.35 -2.13
N ASP A 187 10.34 -12.45 -2.83
CA ASP A 187 10.16 -13.79 -2.23
C ASP A 187 11.47 -14.58 -2.08
N GLU A 188 12.59 -13.97 -2.48
CA GLU A 188 13.90 -14.59 -2.38
C GLU A 188 14.45 -14.48 -0.95
N VAL A 189 14.84 -15.62 -0.40
CA VAL A 189 15.50 -15.70 0.91
C VAL A 189 16.76 -14.83 0.90
N GLY A 190 16.80 -13.81 1.76
CA GLY A 190 17.91 -12.87 1.86
C GLY A 190 17.70 -11.53 1.13
N LEU A 191 16.54 -11.32 0.49
CA LEU A 191 16.14 -9.99 0.00
C LEU A 191 15.11 -9.36 0.93
N ASP A 192 15.33 -8.08 1.24
CA ASP A 192 14.47 -7.33 2.13
C ASP A 192 13.14 -7.00 1.45
N ALA A 193 12.06 -7.07 2.24
CA ALA A 193 10.72 -6.63 1.89
C ALA A 193 10.35 -5.47 2.79
N GLU A 194 9.68 -4.44 2.26
CA GLU A 194 8.93 -3.54 3.11
C GLU A 194 7.67 -4.27 3.62
N MET A 195 7.41 -4.10 4.91
CA MET A 195 6.38 -4.83 5.64
C MET A 195 5.77 -3.94 6.69
N VAL A 196 4.55 -4.29 7.10
CA VAL A 196 3.78 -3.55 8.09
C VAL A 196 3.35 -4.48 9.20
N ALA A 197 3.24 -3.94 10.41
CA ALA A 197 2.56 -4.56 11.53
C ALA A 197 1.58 -3.54 12.13
N VAL A 198 0.35 -3.95 12.41
CA VAL A 198 -0.53 -3.16 13.29
C VAL A 198 -0.02 -3.34 14.71
N THR A 199 0.22 -2.24 15.42
CA THR A 199 0.71 -2.23 16.81
C THR A 199 -0.44 -2.04 17.80
N ASP A 200 -1.45 -1.25 17.47
CA ASP A 200 -2.66 -1.00 18.27
C ASP A 200 -3.92 -1.24 17.43
N PHE A 201 -4.52 -2.41 17.54
CA PHE A 201 -5.72 -2.76 16.74
C PHE A 201 -6.92 -1.91 17.15
N PHE A 202 -7.10 -1.64 18.44
CA PHE A 202 -8.17 -0.78 18.90
C PHE A 202 -7.96 0.66 18.45
N GLY A 203 -6.75 1.20 18.65
CA GLY A 203 -6.37 2.55 18.22
C GLY A 203 -6.60 2.75 16.73
N LEU A 204 -6.09 1.84 15.89
CA LEU A 204 -6.29 1.89 14.44
C LEU A 204 -7.77 1.78 14.05
N SER A 205 -8.55 0.93 14.73
CA SER A 205 -9.99 0.82 14.46
C SER A 205 -10.74 2.12 14.76
N LYS A 206 -10.31 2.85 15.80
CA LYS A 206 -10.85 4.17 16.12
C LYS A 206 -10.47 5.22 15.08
N GLU A 207 -9.24 5.22 14.59
CA GLU A 207 -8.81 6.09 13.49
C GLU A 207 -9.63 5.82 12.20
N LEU A 208 -10.01 4.57 11.96
CA LEU A 208 -10.81 4.14 10.81
C LEU A 208 -12.34 4.27 11.01
N GLU A 209 -12.82 4.76 12.16
CA GLU A 209 -14.24 4.75 12.51
C GLU A 209 -15.10 5.50 11.48
N GLU A 210 -14.62 6.62 10.94
CA GLU A 210 -15.33 7.38 9.90
C GLU A 210 -15.44 6.61 8.57
N GLU A 211 -14.36 5.92 8.18
CA GLU A 211 -14.32 5.10 6.97
C GLU A 211 -15.24 3.88 7.12
N PHE A 212 -15.23 3.23 8.28
CA PHE A 212 -16.13 2.13 8.58
C PHE A 212 -17.61 2.57 8.54
N ASN A 213 -17.95 3.69 9.17
CA ASN A 213 -19.31 4.24 9.08
C ASN A 213 -19.72 4.55 7.63
N ARG A 214 -18.80 5.08 6.81
CA ARG A 214 -19.02 5.32 5.39
C ARG A 214 -19.35 4.03 4.63
N ARG A 215 -18.59 2.95 4.86
CA ARG A 215 -18.83 1.63 4.23
C ARG A 215 -20.17 1.02 4.63
N LEU A 216 -20.61 1.25 5.86
CA LEU A 216 -21.92 0.79 6.35
C LEU A 216 -23.10 1.63 5.85
N GLY A 217 -22.85 2.78 5.21
CA GLY A 217 -23.88 3.73 4.82
C GLY A 217 -24.56 4.41 6.02
N ILE A 218 -23.86 4.47 7.16
CA ILE A 218 -24.31 5.11 8.39
C ILE A 218 -23.80 6.56 8.37
N CYS A 219 -24.62 7.48 7.86
CA CYS A 219 -24.31 8.91 7.89
C CYS A 219 -24.83 9.51 9.20
N ARG A 220 -23.96 10.18 9.98
CA ARG A 220 -24.44 11.14 10.99
C ARG A 220 -25.06 12.33 10.26
N GLU A 221 -26.34 12.57 10.50
CA GLU A 221 -27.12 13.64 9.84
C GLU A 221 -26.56 15.06 10.04
N SER A 222 -25.60 15.27 10.96
CA SER A 222 -25.06 16.59 11.29
C SER A 222 -23.90 17.09 10.42
N THR A 223 -23.18 16.25 9.67
CA THR A 223 -22.01 16.70 8.86
C THR A 223 -22.24 16.62 7.34
N CYS A 224 -23.28 15.92 6.88
CA CYS A 224 -23.54 15.76 5.44
C CYS A 224 -24.24 16.96 4.78
N CYS A 225 -24.96 17.80 5.53
CA CYS A 225 -25.78 18.86 4.96
C CYS A 225 -24.96 20.06 4.43
N GLU A 226 -23.75 20.31 4.94
CA GLU A 226 -22.87 21.35 4.40
C GLU A 226 -21.99 20.83 3.25
N GLY A 227 -21.52 19.57 3.31
CA GLY A 227 -20.66 18.97 2.29
C GLY A 227 -21.39 18.63 0.98
N THR A 228 -22.63 18.13 1.05
CA THR A 228 -23.43 17.80 -0.14
C THR A 228 -24.09 19.02 -0.78
N ALA A 229 -24.45 20.04 0.00
CA ALA A 229 -24.96 21.31 -0.53
C ALA A 229 -23.84 22.10 -1.24
N ARG A 230 -22.64 22.21 -0.65
CA ARG A 230 -21.48 22.84 -1.32
C ARG A 230 -21.02 22.04 -2.56
N ARG A 231 -21.05 20.70 -2.53
CA ARG A 231 -20.71 19.88 -3.72
C ARG A 231 -21.75 19.98 -4.84
N ARG A 232 -23.06 20.04 -4.54
CA ARG A 232 -24.09 20.25 -5.56
C ARG A 232 -24.04 21.65 -6.18
N GLN A 233 -23.57 22.65 -5.43
CA GLN A 233 -23.40 24.01 -5.96
C GLN A 233 -22.10 24.15 -6.77
N ALA A 234 -21.01 23.47 -6.37
CA ALA A 234 -19.77 23.38 -7.16
C ALA A 234 -19.91 22.52 -8.44
N ALA A 235 -20.74 21.47 -8.41
CA ALA A 235 -21.04 20.65 -9.59
C ALA A 235 -21.95 21.36 -10.62
N LYS A 236 -22.67 22.42 -10.22
CA LYS A 236 -23.43 23.28 -11.15
C LYS A 236 -22.59 24.40 -11.77
N THR A 237 -21.46 24.77 -11.16
CA THR A 237 -20.54 25.78 -11.69
C THR A 237 -19.32 25.20 -12.41
N SER A 238 -19.04 23.89 -12.27
CA SER A 238 -17.95 23.20 -12.97
C SER A 238 -18.48 22.26 -14.06
N LEU A 239 -18.91 22.82 -15.19
CA LEU A 239 -19.13 22.10 -16.44
C LEU A 239 -17.90 22.09 -17.36
N THR A 240 -16.72 22.42 -16.82
CA THR A 240 -15.45 22.42 -17.57
C THR A 240 -14.26 21.98 -16.70
N ALA A 241 -14.35 20.81 -16.06
CA ALA A 241 -13.16 20.13 -15.54
C ALA A 241 -13.34 18.63 -15.74
N GLY A 242 -12.47 18.03 -16.54
CA GLY A 242 -12.46 16.59 -16.79
C GLY A 242 -12.25 15.85 -15.48
N ALA A 243 -13.28 15.13 -15.05
CA ALA A 243 -13.25 14.30 -13.87
C ALA A 243 -12.20 13.20 -14.04
N SER A 244 -11.23 13.15 -13.12
CA SER A 244 -10.46 11.94 -12.86
C SER A 244 -11.42 10.81 -12.49
N PRO A 245 -11.30 9.60 -13.08
CA PRO A 245 -12.03 8.44 -12.60
C PRO A 245 -11.29 7.90 -11.37
N SER A 246 -11.48 8.54 -10.22
CA SER A 246 -11.03 8.02 -8.92
C SER A 246 -12.13 8.07 -7.85
N ALA A 247 -13.36 8.24 -8.28
CA ALA A 247 -14.52 7.82 -7.53
C ALA A 247 -15.17 6.70 -8.36
N GLU A 248 -14.59 5.50 -8.32
CA GLU A 248 -15.48 4.36 -8.37
C GLU A 248 -16.51 4.61 -7.28
N ALA A 249 -17.73 4.86 -7.73
CA ALA A 249 -18.88 4.88 -6.88
C ALA A 249 -18.81 3.58 -6.08
N TYR A 250 -18.56 3.68 -4.77
CA TYR A 250 -19.26 2.76 -3.89
C TYR A 250 -20.72 2.90 -4.32
N PRO A 251 -21.33 1.89 -5.00
CA PRO A 251 -22.75 1.97 -5.29
C PRO A 251 -23.38 2.33 -3.96
N ALA A 252 -24.24 3.36 -3.91
CA ALA A 252 -24.86 3.81 -2.68
C ALA A 252 -25.36 2.58 -1.92
N GLY A 253 -24.54 2.11 -0.98
CA GLY A 253 -24.63 0.73 -0.54
C GLY A 253 -25.93 0.62 0.21
N ALA A 254 -26.67 -0.47 0.01
CA ALA A 254 -27.83 -0.72 0.85
C ALA A 254 -27.41 -0.55 2.31
N ARG A 255 -28.02 0.42 3.01
CA ARG A 255 -27.72 0.76 4.40
C ARG A 255 -27.65 -0.53 5.21
N PHE A 256 -26.58 -0.74 5.97
CA PHE A 256 -26.56 -1.86 6.89
C PHE A 256 -27.63 -1.60 7.97
N SER A 257 -28.72 -2.36 7.94
CA SER A 257 -29.92 -2.08 8.73
C SER A 257 -30.19 -3.12 9.82
N THR A 258 -29.31 -4.11 9.98
CA THR A 258 -29.42 -5.16 10.98
C THR A 258 -28.46 -4.88 12.14
N GLU A 259 -28.92 -5.15 13.37
CA GLU A 259 -28.04 -5.15 14.53
C GLU A 259 -27.19 -6.43 14.50
N ALA A 260 -25.88 -6.25 14.53
CA ALA A 260 -24.91 -7.33 14.60
C ALA A 260 -23.74 -6.86 15.47
N SER A 261 -23.11 -7.80 16.17
CA SER A 261 -21.92 -7.50 16.97
C SER A 261 -20.93 -8.65 16.95
N PHE A 262 -19.66 -8.33 16.74
CA PHE A 262 -18.57 -9.30 16.88
C PHE A 262 -17.35 -8.61 17.49
N SER A 263 -16.42 -9.41 18.00
CA SER A 263 -15.11 -8.95 18.42
C SER A 263 -13.99 -9.69 17.70
N LEU A 264 -12.87 -9.00 17.50
CA LEU A 264 -11.59 -9.56 17.11
C LEU A 264 -10.68 -9.62 18.32
N GLU A 265 -9.96 -10.72 18.47
CA GLU A 265 -8.93 -10.89 19.48
C GLU A 265 -7.59 -11.21 18.84
N VAL A 266 -6.57 -10.39 19.13
CA VAL A 266 -5.22 -10.52 18.57
C VAL A 266 -4.20 -10.31 19.69
N ASP A 267 -3.40 -11.33 19.98
CA ASP A 267 -2.40 -11.32 21.07
C ASP A 267 -2.99 -10.83 22.42
N GLY A 268 -4.23 -11.22 22.72
CA GLY A 268 -4.97 -10.82 23.93
C GLY A 268 -5.57 -9.41 23.91
N GLU A 269 -5.36 -8.64 22.84
CA GLU A 269 -6.07 -7.39 22.59
C GLU A 269 -7.44 -7.65 21.95
N VAL A 270 -8.50 -7.09 22.52
CA VAL A 270 -9.87 -7.24 22.01
C VAL A 270 -10.37 -5.93 21.41
N VAL A 271 -10.95 -6.03 20.21
CA VAL A 271 -11.67 -4.95 19.53
C VAL A 271 -13.07 -5.43 19.19
N SER A 272 -14.10 -4.78 19.71
CA SER A 272 -15.49 -5.08 19.36
C SER A 272 -16.08 -4.07 18.38
N PHE A 273 -16.94 -4.56 17.51
CA PHE A 273 -17.72 -3.81 16.54
C PHE A 273 -19.19 -4.14 16.75
N SER A 274 -20.04 -3.12 16.91
CA SER A 274 -21.48 -3.32 17.06
C SER A 274 -22.25 -2.25 16.34
N THR A 275 -23.30 -2.64 15.63
CA THR A 275 -24.28 -1.72 14.99
C THR A 275 -25.54 -1.51 15.83
N ALA A 276 -25.57 -2.03 17.06
CA ALA A 276 -26.69 -1.83 17.98
C ALA A 276 -26.95 -0.34 18.20
N GLY A 277 -28.22 0.08 18.10
CA GLY A 277 -28.58 1.50 18.20
C GLY A 277 -28.37 2.32 16.92
N GLY A 278 -28.15 1.68 15.77
CA GLY A 278 -28.20 2.31 14.45
C GLY A 278 -26.95 3.08 14.04
N ALA A 279 -25.87 2.99 14.82
CA ALA A 279 -24.54 3.52 14.50
C ALA A 279 -23.46 2.47 14.79
N LEU A 280 -22.30 2.57 14.14
CA LEU A 280 -21.15 1.75 14.51
C LEU A 280 -20.59 2.21 15.86
N SER A 281 -20.45 1.27 16.78
CA SER A 281 -19.70 1.42 18.03
C SER A 281 -18.48 0.52 17.98
N ILE A 282 -17.33 1.07 18.40
CA ILE A 282 -16.05 0.35 18.48
C ILE A 282 -15.61 0.35 19.93
N GLY A 283 -15.45 -0.85 20.51
CA GLY A 283 -15.20 -1.08 21.94
C GLY A 283 -14.01 -2.01 22.20
N ARG A 284 -13.78 -2.30 23.49
CA ARG A 284 -12.73 -3.23 23.97
C ARG A 284 -13.29 -4.46 24.68
N GLU A 285 -14.60 -4.61 24.68
CA GLU A 285 -15.28 -5.72 25.33
C GLU A 285 -15.41 -6.89 24.37
N ARG A 286 -15.19 -8.11 24.87
CA ARG A 286 -15.37 -9.33 24.08
C ARG A 286 -16.87 -9.58 23.87
N CYS A 287 -17.28 -9.76 22.62
CA CYS A 287 -18.64 -10.13 22.27
C CYS A 287 -18.84 -11.65 22.38
N GLU A 288 -20.10 -12.10 22.38
CA GLU A 288 -20.41 -13.55 22.29
C GLU A 288 -19.81 -14.16 21.02
N ARG A 289 -19.85 -13.41 19.90
CA ARG A 289 -19.17 -13.75 18.65
C ARG A 289 -17.78 -13.14 18.65
N ASN A 290 -16.76 -13.96 18.89
CA ASN A 290 -15.35 -13.54 18.95
C ASN A 290 -14.51 -14.34 17.96
N LEU A 291 -13.79 -13.65 17.08
CA LEU A 291 -12.77 -14.23 16.21
C LEU A 291 -11.40 -14.00 16.80
N VAL A 292 -10.70 -15.07 17.16
CA VAL A 292 -9.28 -15.00 17.51
C VAL A 292 -8.48 -15.07 16.22
N LEU A 293 -7.63 -14.09 15.95
CA LEU A 293 -6.80 -14.05 14.74
C LEU A 293 -5.32 -13.94 15.13
N PRO A 294 -4.43 -14.64 14.41
CA PRO A 294 -3.00 -14.38 14.57
C PRO A 294 -2.68 -12.98 14.04
N ARG A 295 -1.69 -12.30 14.65
CA ARG A 295 -1.34 -10.90 14.31
C ARG A 295 -1.12 -10.66 12.82
N TRP A 296 -0.48 -11.60 12.12
CA TRP A 296 -0.22 -11.47 10.68
C TRP A 296 -1.53 -11.42 9.86
N ALA A 297 -2.54 -12.22 10.23
CA ALA A 297 -3.82 -12.28 9.51
C ALA A 297 -4.64 -11.01 9.78
N ALA A 298 -4.69 -10.58 11.04
CA ALA A 298 -5.33 -9.32 11.40
C ALA A 298 -4.62 -8.12 10.74
N THR A 299 -3.29 -8.11 10.68
CA THR A 299 -2.54 -7.06 9.99
C THR A 299 -2.85 -7.02 8.49
N ARG A 300 -2.94 -8.18 7.81
CA ARG A 300 -3.37 -8.25 6.40
C ARG A 300 -4.80 -7.78 6.18
N LEU A 301 -5.70 -8.06 7.12
CA LEU A 301 -7.08 -7.59 7.10
C LEU A 301 -7.15 -6.05 7.20
N TYR A 302 -6.45 -5.47 8.17
CA TYR A 302 -6.46 -4.01 8.40
C TYR A 302 -5.74 -3.22 7.30
N THR A 303 -4.78 -3.84 6.62
CA THR A 303 -4.08 -3.24 5.47
C THR A 303 -4.83 -3.46 4.16
N GLY A 304 -5.94 -4.20 4.19
CA GLY A 304 -6.77 -4.51 3.03
C GLY A 304 -6.15 -5.52 2.07
N TYR A 305 -5.04 -6.16 2.45
CA TYR A 305 -4.41 -7.23 1.69
C TYR A 305 -5.26 -8.50 1.70
N TYR A 306 -6.03 -8.73 2.76
CA TYR A 306 -7.15 -9.67 2.74
C TYR A 306 -8.47 -8.93 2.90
N SER A 307 -9.49 -9.39 2.19
CA SER A 307 -10.86 -9.06 2.54
C SER A 307 -11.37 -9.96 3.67
N GLY A 308 -12.39 -9.51 4.38
CA GLY A 308 -13.10 -10.35 5.34
C GLY A 308 -13.74 -11.57 4.67
N GLU A 309 -14.14 -11.47 3.40
CA GLU A 309 -14.65 -12.58 2.61
C GLU A 309 -13.58 -13.63 2.35
N GLU A 310 -12.39 -13.20 1.90
CA GLU A 310 -11.24 -14.09 1.70
C GLU A 310 -10.88 -14.78 3.02
N LEU A 311 -10.81 -14.03 4.13
CA LEU A 311 -10.45 -14.59 5.43
C LEU A 311 -11.46 -15.63 5.93
N LEU A 312 -12.76 -15.37 5.79
CA LEU A 312 -13.81 -16.33 6.13
C LEU A 312 -13.80 -17.56 5.20
N SER A 313 -13.46 -17.38 3.92
CA SER A 313 -13.40 -18.47 2.94
C SER A 313 -12.24 -19.45 3.18
N ILE A 314 -11.16 -19.01 3.83
CA ILE A 314 -10.04 -19.87 4.23
C ILE A 314 -10.52 -20.92 5.25
N GLY A 315 -11.50 -20.56 6.10
CA GLY A 315 -12.14 -21.43 7.09
C GLY A 315 -11.23 -21.78 8.28
N THR A 316 -9.98 -22.14 8.03
CA THR A 316 -9.02 -22.59 9.05
C THR A 316 -7.64 -21.98 8.85
N LEU A 317 -7.10 -21.35 9.90
CA LEU A 317 -5.76 -20.75 9.92
C LEU A 317 -4.82 -21.49 10.86
N PRO A 318 -3.50 -21.53 10.60
CA PRO A 318 -2.55 -22.06 11.56
C PRO A 318 -2.50 -21.18 12.82
N ALA A 319 -2.63 -21.80 13.99
CA ALA A 319 -2.63 -21.10 15.29
C ALA A 319 -1.25 -20.54 15.68
N ASN A 320 -0.18 -21.15 15.17
CA ASN A 320 1.19 -20.86 15.58
C ASN A 320 2.07 -20.41 14.41
N LEU A 321 2.20 -19.10 14.18
CA LEU A 321 3.31 -18.60 13.35
C LEU A 321 4.04 -17.38 13.94
N SER A 322 3.49 -16.68 14.95
CA SER A 322 4.10 -15.47 15.53
C SER A 322 4.73 -15.64 16.91
N ASP A 323 4.49 -16.74 17.63
CA ASP A 323 4.78 -16.72 19.06
C ASP A 323 6.05 -17.37 19.56
N GLY A 324 6.73 -18.25 18.81
CA GLY A 324 8.04 -18.79 19.22
C GLY A 324 8.10 -19.36 20.65
N GLY A 325 6.94 -19.52 21.30
CA GLY A 325 6.74 -20.10 22.61
C GLY A 325 6.58 -21.60 22.43
N SER A 326 7.11 -22.33 23.41
CA SER A 326 7.13 -23.79 23.49
C SER A 326 5.90 -24.45 22.86
N THR A 327 6.17 -25.39 21.96
CA THR A 327 5.29 -26.51 21.63
C THR A 327 4.88 -27.22 22.92
N GLN A 328 3.79 -26.77 23.52
CA GLN A 328 2.99 -27.58 24.42
C GLN A 328 1.60 -27.66 23.81
N ASP A 329 1.43 -28.70 22.99
CA ASP A 329 0.30 -29.60 23.02
C ASP A 329 -1.05 -28.98 23.43
N THR A 330 -1.66 -28.24 22.51
CA THR A 330 -3.09 -28.42 22.27
C THR A 330 -3.24 -29.10 20.92
N ALA A 331 -3.99 -30.18 20.88
CA ALA A 331 -4.07 -31.13 19.77
C ALA A 331 -4.74 -30.60 18.49
N GLU A 332 -4.97 -29.29 18.35
CA GLU A 332 -5.58 -28.68 17.17
C GLU A 332 -4.90 -27.33 16.91
N GLY A 333 -3.76 -27.34 16.21
CA GLY A 333 -2.97 -26.15 15.87
C GLY A 333 -3.63 -25.24 14.82
N VAL A 334 -4.96 -25.12 14.86
CA VAL A 334 -5.79 -24.51 13.82
C VAL A 334 -6.85 -23.62 14.47
N ILE A 335 -6.96 -22.39 13.98
CA ILE A 335 -7.97 -21.40 14.33
C ILE A 335 -9.10 -21.51 13.31
N GLU A 336 -10.32 -21.78 13.76
CA GLU A 336 -11.51 -21.69 12.92
C GLU A 336 -11.90 -20.22 12.73
N VAL A 337 -12.05 -19.81 11.46
CA VAL A 337 -12.45 -18.47 11.07
C VAL A 337 -13.86 -18.55 10.52
N ALA A 338 -14.84 -18.53 11.42
CA ALA A 338 -16.25 -18.59 11.08
C ALA A 338 -17.06 -17.58 11.90
N LEU A 339 -17.99 -16.90 11.23
CA LEU A 339 -18.99 -16.04 11.84
C LEU A 339 -20.37 -16.45 11.33
N PRO A 340 -21.44 -16.34 12.14
CA PRO A 340 -22.81 -16.43 11.63
C PRO A 340 -23.08 -15.37 10.56
N GLU A 341 -24.09 -15.61 9.73
CA GLU A 341 -24.37 -14.81 8.52
C GLU A 341 -24.44 -13.29 8.77
N LEU A 342 -25.08 -12.87 9.87
CA LEU A 342 -25.23 -11.46 10.23
C LEU A 342 -23.90 -10.79 10.57
N GLU A 343 -23.11 -11.40 11.45
CA GLU A 343 -21.78 -10.90 11.83
C GLU A 343 -20.79 -11.00 10.67
N ALA A 344 -20.86 -12.06 9.86
CA ALA A 344 -20.07 -12.20 8.65
C ALA A 344 -20.38 -11.06 7.66
N SER A 345 -21.64 -10.69 7.49
CA SER A 345 -22.04 -9.55 6.64
C SER A 345 -21.47 -8.22 7.15
N LEU A 346 -21.48 -7.99 8.47
CA LEU A 346 -20.86 -6.82 9.07
C LEU A 346 -19.33 -6.83 8.86
N PHE A 347 -18.68 -7.97 9.14
CA PHE A 347 -17.25 -8.16 9.01
C PHE A 347 -16.74 -7.89 7.59
N VAL A 348 -17.38 -8.48 6.57
CA VAL A 348 -17.04 -8.29 5.15
C VAL A 348 -17.17 -6.83 4.73
N ARG A 349 -18.17 -6.11 5.22
CA ARG A 349 -18.35 -4.67 4.92
C ARG A 349 -17.31 -3.78 5.57
N LEU A 350 -16.90 -4.11 6.80
CA LEU A 350 -15.86 -3.35 7.51
C LEU A 350 -14.50 -3.55 6.84
N PHE A 351 -14.20 -4.76 6.38
CA PHE A 351 -12.89 -5.12 5.82
C PHE A 351 -12.98 -5.60 4.36
N PRO A 352 -13.19 -4.70 3.38
CA PRO A 352 -13.11 -5.04 1.97
C PRO A 352 -11.65 -5.26 1.54
N LYS A 353 -11.45 -5.93 0.40
CA LYS A 353 -10.16 -5.95 -0.27
C LYS A 353 -9.82 -4.52 -0.68
N LEU A 354 -8.65 -4.03 -0.28
CA LEU A 354 -8.11 -2.78 -0.80
C LEU A 354 -6.99 -3.15 -1.75
N TRP A 355 -7.07 -2.70 -3.01
CA TRP A 355 -6.00 -2.95 -3.97
C TRP A 355 -4.70 -2.31 -3.45
N PRO A 356 -3.62 -3.09 -3.24
CA PRO A 356 -2.43 -2.61 -2.55
C PRO A 356 -1.69 -1.63 -3.45
N CYS A 357 -1.66 -0.35 -3.09
CA CYS A 357 -0.96 0.66 -3.86
C CYS A 357 -0.33 1.75 -2.97
N SER A 358 0.97 1.54 -2.72
CA SER A 358 2.06 2.46 -2.34
C SER A 358 1.93 3.39 -1.13
N MET A 359 2.80 3.18 -0.13
CA MET A 359 3.82 4.15 0.34
C MET A 359 4.88 3.41 1.18
N PRO A 360 6.15 3.81 1.12
CA PRO A 360 6.83 4.09 2.38
C PRO A 360 7.23 5.57 2.50
N ASP A 361 6.89 6.15 3.65
CA ASP A 361 7.45 7.38 4.21
C ASP A 361 8.68 6.99 5.10
N PRO A 362 9.86 7.61 4.94
CA PRO A 362 11.13 7.14 5.51
C PRO A 362 11.56 7.75 6.86
N ASP A 363 10.67 8.00 7.82
CA ASP A 363 11.12 8.39 9.19
C ASP A 363 11.86 7.26 9.96
N VAL A 364 12.24 6.16 9.29
CA VAL A 364 13.08 5.09 9.83
C VAL A 364 14.15 4.68 8.80
N TRP A 365 15.26 5.41 8.72
CA TRP A 365 16.49 4.85 8.12
C TRP A 365 17.78 5.43 8.72
N PRO A 366 18.72 4.54 9.07
CA PRO A 366 20.12 4.82 8.76
C PRO A 366 20.89 3.58 8.22
N TRP A 367 21.56 3.75 7.05
CA TRP A 367 22.95 3.30 6.72
C TRP A 367 23.23 1.76 6.57
N VAL A 368 24.06 1.14 5.68
CA VAL A 368 25.19 1.44 4.73
C VAL A 368 25.44 0.27 3.74
N ILE A 369 25.55 0.44 2.40
CA ILE A 369 26.73 0.52 1.46
C ILE A 369 27.84 -0.57 1.50
N GLY A 370 28.21 -1.12 0.34
CA GLY A 370 29.62 -1.14 -0.12
C GLY A 370 30.48 -2.41 -0.08
N LYS A 371 30.49 -3.18 -1.18
CA LYS A 371 31.57 -3.94 -1.88
C LYS A 371 30.90 -5.08 -2.66
N PRO A 372 31.43 -5.51 -3.82
CA PRO A 372 30.89 -6.70 -4.47
C PRO A 372 31.24 -7.88 -3.57
N TYR A 373 30.28 -8.39 -2.80
CA TYR A 373 30.46 -9.66 -2.12
C TYR A 373 29.74 -10.75 -2.91
N GLN A 374 30.54 -11.81 -3.06
CA GLN A 374 30.31 -13.16 -3.56
C GLN A 374 28.86 -13.54 -3.83
N GLU A 375 28.66 -14.30 -4.92
CA GLU A 375 27.50 -15.19 -5.05
C GLU A 375 27.20 -15.81 -3.68
N TYR A 376 26.18 -15.30 -2.98
CA TYR A 376 25.76 -15.86 -1.72
C TYR A 376 25.00 -17.14 -2.07
N ARG A 377 25.74 -18.26 -2.04
CA ARG A 377 25.17 -19.60 -2.17
C ARG A 377 24.66 -20.01 -0.79
N HIS A 378 23.37 -19.83 -0.53
CA HIS A 378 22.69 -20.56 0.53
C HIS A 378 21.57 -21.40 -0.08
N GLY A 379 21.65 -22.71 0.13
CA GLY A 379 20.79 -23.73 -0.45
C GLY A 379 21.14 -25.13 0.05
N ASP A 380 22.40 -25.35 0.44
CA ASP A 380 22.90 -26.68 0.79
C ASP A 380 23.28 -26.88 2.28
N GLU A 381 23.38 -25.81 3.10
CA GLU A 381 23.84 -25.91 4.51
C GLU A 381 22.89 -25.33 5.59
N GLU A 382 21.67 -24.91 5.24
CA GLU A 382 20.65 -24.49 6.22
C GLU A 382 20.17 -25.67 7.09
N PRO A 383 20.04 -25.52 8.42
CA PRO A 383 19.42 -26.54 9.27
C PRO A 383 18.02 -26.88 8.76
N ALA A 384 17.70 -28.18 8.67
CA ALA A 384 16.43 -28.65 8.13
C ALA A 384 15.20 -28.04 8.81
N GLU A 385 15.30 -27.68 10.10
CA GLU A 385 14.23 -27.00 10.85
C GLU A 385 13.92 -25.59 10.33
N LEU A 386 14.93 -24.82 9.92
CA LEU A 386 14.73 -23.47 9.39
C LEU A 386 14.15 -23.54 7.97
N LYS A 387 14.60 -24.49 7.16
CA LYS A 387 14.03 -24.76 5.84
C LYS A 387 12.57 -25.23 5.93
N ALA A 388 12.25 -26.13 6.86
CA ALA A 388 10.89 -26.58 7.13
C ALA A 388 10.00 -25.42 7.60
N LYS A 389 10.53 -24.52 8.45
CA LYS A 389 9.82 -23.34 8.93
C LYS A 389 9.61 -22.29 7.83
N ILE A 390 10.56 -22.14 6.90
CA ILE A 390 10.42 -21.31 5.70
C ILE A 390 9.36 -21.87 4.75
N ASP A 391 9.33 -23.18 4.53
CA ASP A 391 8.32 -23.84 3.70
C ASP A 391 6.93 -23.85 4.37
N GLU A 392 6.86 -23.89 5.70
CA GLU A 392 5.64 -23.67 6.49
C GLU A 392 5.13 -22.22 6.37
N LEU A 393 6.04 -21.24 6.36
CA LEU A 393 5.74 -19.82 6.12
C LEU A 393 5.43 -19.50 4.65
N ARG A 394 5.58 -20.42 3.69
CA ARG A 394 5.16 -20.20 2.29
C ARG A 394 3.64 -20.26 2.11
N LEU A 395 2.89 -20.78 3.08
CA LEU A 395 1.43 -20.82 3.09
C LEU A 395 0.94 -20.11 4.37
N PRO A 396 0.25 -18.94 4.34
CA PRO A 396 -0.49 -18.30 3.24
C PRO A 396 0.08 -16.92 2.86
N TRP A 397 1.40 -16.75 2.83
CA TRP A 397 2.02 -15.43 2.70
C TRP A 397 1.99 -14.86 1.28
N ILE A 398 1.73 -15.71 0.28
CA ILE A 398 1.55 -15.38 -1.12
C ILE A 398 0.05 -15.48 -1.42
N GLY A 399 -0.61 -14.35 -1.69
CA GLY A 399 -1.96 -14.38 -2.23
C GLY A 399 -1.95 -15.06 -3.60
N TYR A 400 -3.01 -15.81 -3.91
CA TYR A 400 -3.23 -16.34 -5.26
C TYR A 400 -3.40 -15.22 -6.29
#